data_AF-A0A1E4PYX2-F1
#
_entry.id   AF-A0A1E4PYX2-F1
#
_cell.length_a   1.000
_cell.length_b   1.000
_cell.length_c   1.000
_cell.angle_alpha   90.00
_cell.angle_beta   90.00
_cell.angle_gamma   90.00
#
_symmetry.space_group_name_H-M   'P 1'
#
loop_
_entity.id
_entity.type
_entity.pdbx_description
1 polymer ?
#
loop_
_entity_poly.entity_id
_entity_poly.type
_entity_poly.pdbx_seq_one_letter_code
_entity_poly.pdbx_strand_id
1 'polypeptide(L)'
;MKRLRDRLPDAEAVRASRWLRWLGPALHHPRLWHLSRRGLALGMALGFFFGLLVPLAQIPLSAAAAVALRANVPAAVASTLVTNPLTMGPIYYLAWHLGSAILGEPAAAPPGLGSGVEDGPSNDSWWQRATRRVLAVGKPLLLGLAVMATAVGTATYFLVSVAWRLSVLWKRHRRRR
;
A
#
# COMPACT_ATOMS: atom_id res chain seq x y z
N MET A 1 -6.92 -14.17 19.52
CA MET A 1 -6.88 -14.31 18.05
C MET A 1 -8.20 -13.90 17.38
N LYS A 2 -9.33 -13.78 18.09
CA LYS A 2 -10.58 -13.19 17.55
C LYS A 2 -10.42 -11.72 17.08
N ARG A 3 -9.82 -10.85 17.89
CA ARG A 3 -9.68 -9.40 17.63
C ARG A 3 -8.94 -8.96 16.33
N LEU A 4 -8.19 -9.84 15.67
CA LEU A 4 -7.50 -9.52 14.40
C LEU A 4 -8.36 -9.82 13.17
N ARG A 5 -9.37 -10.70 13.28
CA ARG A 5 -10.31 -10.96 12.18
C ARG A 5 -11.28 -9.80 12.01
N ASP A 6 -11.69 -9.19 13.11
CA ASP A 6 -12.69 -8.11 13.14
C ASP A 6 -12.19 -6.78 12.54
N ARG A 7 -10.88 -6.66 12.25
CA ARG A 7 -10.27 -5.46 11.62
C ARG A 7 -9.88 -5.66 10.16
N LEU A 8 -10.05 -6.86 9.61
CA LEU A 8 -9.83 -7.08 8.19
C LEU A 8 -11.10 -6.68 7.43
N PRO A 9 -10.97 -6.05 6.25
CA PRO A 9 -12.10 -5.75 5.40
C PRO A 9 -12.86 -7.04 5.10
N ASP A 10 -14.18 -6.94 5.13
CA ASP A 10 -15.05 -8.10 5.02
C ASP A 10 -14.78 -8.84 3.71
N ALA A 11 -14.68 -10.16 3.81
CA ALA A 11 -14.27 -11.00 2.70
C ALA A 11 -15.25 -10.93 1.54
N GLU A 12 -16.52 -10.78 1.87
CA GLU A 12 -17.60 -10.61 0.91
C GLU A 12 -17.53 -9.24 0.22
N ALA A 13 -17.19 -8.17 0.96
CA ALA A 13 -17.02 -6.83 0.37
C ALA A 13 -15.87 -6.78 -0.65
N VAL A 14 -14.74 -7.43 -0.35
CA VAL A 14 -13.59 -7.51 -1.27
C VAL A 14 -13.95 -8.32 -2.52
N ARG A 15 -14.64 -9.47 -2.36
CA ARG A 15 -15.10 -10.32 -3.48
C ARG A 15 -16.17 -9.67 -4.35
N ALA A 16 -17.06 -8.89 -3.75
CA ALA A 16 -18.15 -8.21 -4.45
C ALA A 16 -17.68 -6.95 -5.22
N SER A 17 -16.47 -6.47 -4.97
CA SER A 17 -15.97 -5.25 -5.60
C SER A 17 -15.75 -5.42 -7.11
N ARG A 18 -16.33 -4.51 -7.91
CA ARG A 18 -16.24 -4.57 -9.39
C ARG A 18 -14.81 -4.54 -9.91
N TRP A 19 -13.92 -3.88 -9.18
CA TRP A 19 -12.51 -3.68 -9.52
C TRP A 19 -11.66 -4.95 -9.33
N LEU A 20 -12.13 -5.91 -8.54
CA LEU A 20 -11.42 -7.17 -8.26
C LEU A 20 -12.11 -8.38 -8.91
N ARG A 21 -13.25 -8.20 -9.59
CA ARG A 21 -13.98 -9.28 -10.28
C ARG A 21 -13.14 -10.05 -11.30
N TRP A 22 -12.18 -9.38 -11.95
CA TRP A 22 -11.28 -10.01 -12.94
C TRP A 22 -10.29 -11.03 -12.33
N LEU A 23 -10.01 -10.94 -11.02
CA LEU A 23 -9.26 -11.97 -10.29
C LEU A 23 -10.10 -13.23 -10.00
N GLY A 24 -11.42 -13.17 -10.23
CA GLY A 24 -12.45 -14.20 -10.06
C GLY A 24 -12.01 -15.51 -9.40
N PRO A 25 -11.57 -16.54 -10.16
CA PRO A 25 -11.27 -17.87 -9.63
C PRO A 25 -10.20 -17.88 -8.53
N ALA A 26 -9.19 -17.01 -8.66
CA ALA A 26 -8.09 -16.97 -7.72
C ALA A 26 -8.56 -16.50 -6.34
N LEU A 27 -9.48 -15.52 -6.28
CA LEU A 27 -10.06 -15.01 -5.03
C LEU A 27 -10.91 -16.05 -4.28
N HIS A 28 -11.34 -17.13 -4.92
CA HIS A 28 -12.06 -18.21 -4.24
C HIS A 28 -11.13 -19.16 -3.49
N HIS A 29 -9.81 -19.10 -3.70
CA HIS A 29 -8.88 -20.02 -3.07
C HIS A 29 -8.80 -19.76 -1.54
N PRO A 30 -9.14 -20.74 -0.66
CA PRO A 30 -9.19 -20.53 0.79
C PRO A 30 -7.87 -20.05 1.42
N ARG A 31 -6.73 -20.39 0.79
CA ARG A 31 -5.39 -20.03 1.28
C ARG A 31 -5.14 -18.53 1.31
N LEU A 32 -5.79 -17.75 0.43
CA LEU A 32 -5.65 -16.29 0.38
C LEU A 32 -6.39 -15.58 1.52
N TRP A 33 -7.34 -16.27 2.15
CA TRP A 33 -8.16 -15.76 3.25
C TRP A 33 -7.64 -16.22 4.62
N HIS A 34 -6.87 -17.30 4.65
CA HIS A 34 -6.33 -17.84 5.88
C HIS A 34 -5.23 -16.93 6.46
N LEU A 35 -5.36 -16.63 7.75
CA LEU A 35 -4.36 -15.89 8.52
C LEU A 35 -3.16 -16.79 8.83
N SER A 36 -2.19 -16.82 7.91
CA SER A 36 -0.87 -17.41 8.15
C SER A 36 0.15 -16.30 8.45
N ARG A 37 1.18 -16.60 9.26
CA ARG A 37 2.24 -15.63 9.60
C ARG A 37 2.87 -15.01 8.36
N ARG A 38 3.28 -15.86 7.41
CA ARG A 38 3.92 -15.42 6.16
C ARG A 38 2.93 -14.68 5.26
N GLY A 39 1.71 -15.19 5.11
CA GLY A 39 0.69 -14.57 4.24
C GLY A 39 0.24 -13.20 4.74
N LEU A 40 0.04 -13.03 6.05
CA LEU A 40 -0.31 -11.74 6.67
C LEU A 40 0.81 -10.72 6.51
N ALA A 41 2.05 -11.10 6.84
CA ALA A 41 3.21 -10.22 6.71
C ALA A 41 3.43 -9.77 5.27
N LEU A 42 3.35 -10.71 4.31
CA LEU A 42 3.50 -10.41 2.89
C LEU A 42 2.34 -9.59 2.35
N GLY A 43 1.10 -9.87 2.77
CA GLY A 43 -0.08 -9.11 2.35
C GLY A 43 0.02 -7.65 2.79
N MET A 44 0.30 -7.40 4.06
CA MET A 44 0.46 -6.02 4.57
C MET A 44 1.63 -5.29 3.91
N ALA A 45 2.76 -5.97 3.67
CA ALA A 45 3.90 -5.39 2.98
C ALA A 45 3.54 -4.93 1.55
N LEU A 46 2.83 -5.76 0.79
CA LEU A 46 2.39 -5.43 -0.56
C LEU A 46 1.41 -4.26 -0.57
N GLY A 47 0.45 -4.22 0.37
CA GLY A 47 -0.53 -3.15 0.39
C GLY A 47 0.05 -1.80 0.82
N PHE A 48 0.99 -1.75 1.77
CA PHE A 48 1.72 -0.50 2.04
C PHE A 48 2.61 -0.11 0.87
N PHE A 49 3.30 -1.07 0.24
CA PHE A 49 4.17 -0.79 -0.90
C PHE A 49 3.36 -0.16 -2.05
N PHE A 50 2.32 -0.84 -2.53
CA PHE A 50 1.49 -0.32 -3.63
C PHE A 50 0.65 0.88 -3.22
N GLY A 51 0.20 0.96 -1.97
CA GLY A 51 -0.60 2.08 -1.50
C GLY A 51 0.17 3.38 -1.30
N LEU A 52 1.49 3.30 -1.09
CA LEU A 52 2.38 4.46 -1.10
C LEU A 52 2.87 4.79 -2.52
N LEU A 53 3.21 3.77 -3.29
CA LEU A 53 3.82 3.94 -4.61
C LEU A 53 2.82 4.42 -5.68
N VAL A 54 1.59 3.91 -5.65
CA VAL A 54 0.62 4.10 -6.73
C VAL A 54 -0.63 4.82 -6.21
N PRO A 55 -0.84 6.10 -6.55
CA PRO A 55 -2.01 6.85 -6.05
C PRO A 55 -3.35 6.32 -6.59
N LEU A 56 -3.38 5.87 -7.84
CA LEU A 56 -4.59 5.32 -8.49
C LEU A 56 -4.45 3.80 -8.67
N ALA A 57 -5.55 3.06 -8.50
CA ALA A 57 -5.56 1.60 -8.68
C ALA A 57 -4.62 0.80 -7.73
N GLN A 58 -4.20 1.37 -6.60
CA GLN A 58 -3.44 0.66 -5.55
C GLN A 58 -4.11 -0.63 -5.07
N ILE A 59 -5.44 -0.63 -4.90
CA ILE A 59 -6.20 -1.79 -4.42
C ILE A 59 -6.09 -2.99 -5.40
N PRO A 60 -6.45 -2.86 -6.70
CA PRO A 60 -6.35 -3.98 -7.64
C PRO A 60 -4.90 -4.43 -7.86
N LEU A 61 -3.92 -3.51 -7.90
CA LEU A 61 -2.49 -3.85 -7.99
C LEU A 61 -2.01 -4.66 -6.78
N SER A 62 -2.30 -4.17 -5.57
CA SER A 62 -1.98 -4.86 -4.32
C SER A 62 -2.62 -6.24 -4.24
N ALA A 63 -3.90 -6.35 -4.60
CA ALA A 63 -4.60 -7.62 -4.58
C ALA A 63 -4.08 -8.60 -5.64
N ALA A 64 -3.78 -8.14 -6.86
CA ALA A 64 -3.19 -8.97 -7.91
C ALA A 64 -1.82 -9.51 -7.49
N ALA A 65 -0.97 -8.65 -6.92
CA ALA A 65 0.32 -9.06 -6.38
C ALA A 65 0.15 -10.05 -5.21
N ALA A 66 -0.83 -9.82 -4.33
CA ALA A 66 -1.13 -10.72 -3.22
C ALA A 66 -1.61 -12.10 -3.72
N VAL A 67 -2.42 -12.15 -4.78
CA VAL A 67 -2.82 -13.41 -5.43
C VAL A 67 -1.60 -14.12 -6.02
N ALA A 68 -0.80 -13.42 -6.82
CA ALA A 68 0.38 -13.98 -7.49
C ALA A 68 1.38 -14.57 -6.50
N LEU A 69 1.63 -13.86 -5.39
CA LEU A 69 2.56 -14.27 -4.34
C LEU A 69 1.91 -15.14 -3.25
N ARG A 70 0.65 -15.54 -3.42
CA ARG A 70 -0.13 -16.35 -2.46
C ARG A 70 -0.14 -15.74 -1.05
N ALA A 71 -0.17 -14.42 -0.97
CA ALA A 71 -0.28 -13.64 0.26
C ALA A 71 -1.74 -13.54 0.74
N ASN A 72 -1.94 -12.97 1.94
CA ASN A 72 -3.28 -12.73 2.46
C ASN A 72 -3.88 -11.49 1.76
N VAL A 73 -4.87 -11.72 0.89
CA VAL A 73 -5.50 -10.65 0.10
C VAL A 73 -6.23 -9.62 0.98
N PRO A 74 -7.02 -10.02 2.00
CA PRO A 74 -7.65 -9.04 2.91
C PRO A 74 -6.64 -8.10 3.55
N ALA A 75 -5.50 -8.62 4.00
CA ALA A 75 -4.46 -7.82 4.61
C ALA A 75 -3.80 -6.84 3.62
N ALA A 76 -3.63 -7.27 2.36
CA ALA A 76 -3.11 -6.43 1.29
C ALA A 76 -4.06 -5.30 0.91
N VAL A 77 -5.36 -5.56 0.86
CA VAL A 77 -6.37 -4.51 0.63
C VAL A 77 -6.49 -3.60 1.86
N ALA A 78 -6.54 -4.16 3.07
CA ALA A 78 -6.64 -3.38 4.31
C ALA A 78 -5.51 -2.36 4.47
N SER A 79 -4.28 -2.76 4.14
CA SER A 79 -3.10 -1.90 4.27
C SER A 79 -3.09 -0.76 3.27
N THR A 80 -3.67 -0.94 2.07
CA THR A 80 -3.88 0.19 1.13
C THR A 80 -4.87 1.23 1.66
N LEU A 81 -5.85 0.82 2.48
CA LEU A 81 -6.84 1.74 3.06
C LEU A 81 -6.28 2.61 4.20
N VAL A 82 -5.08 2.29 4.71
CA VAL A 82 -4.41 3.11 5.73
C VAL A 82 -3.94 4.44 5.14
N THR A 83 -3.61 4.47 3.84
CA THR A 83 -3.24 5.69 3.12
C THR A 83 -4.50 6.51 2.84
N ASN A 84 -4.90 7.35 3.79
CA ASN A 84 -6.04 8.26 3.68
C ASN A 84 -5.60 9.65 3.13
N PRO A 85 -6.52 10.46 2.58
CA PRO A 85 -6.18 11.80 2.06
C PRO A 85 -5.48 12.70 3.09
N LEU A 86 -5.77 12.50 4.38
CA LEU A 86 -5.13 13.22 5.48
C LEU A 86 -3.65 12.85 5.67
N THR A 87 -3.28 11.58 5.46
CA THR A 87 -1.90 11.08 5.59
C THR A 87 -1.09 11.25 4.30
N MET A 88 -1.73 11.31 3.13
CA MET A 88 -1.06 11.51 1.85
C MET A 88 -0.21 12.78 1.83
N GLY A 89 -0.73 13.91 2.33
CA GLY A 89 -0.01 15.19 2.33
C GLY A 89 1.34 15.11 3.04
N PRO A 90 1.38 14.74 4.33
CA PRO A 90 2.64 14.55 5.06
C PRO A 90 3.57 13.51 4.43
N ILE A 91 3.05 12.39 3.93
CA ILE A 91 3.84 11.33 3.30
C ILE A 91 4.51 11.83 2.02
N TYR A 92 3.79 12.57 1.18
CA TYR A 92 4.31 13.08 -0.09
C TYR A 92 5.34 14.17 0.13
N TYR A 93 5.14 15.02 1.14
CA TYR A 93 6.14 15.99 1.55
C TYR A 93 7.44 15.30 2.00
N LEU A 94 7.34 14.28 2.86
CA LEU A 94 8.49 13.50 3.31
C LEU A 94 9.19 12.77 2.16
N ALA A 95 8.42 12.17 1.26
CA ALA A 95 8.94 11.50 0.08
C ALA A 95 9.69 12.48 -0.82
N TRP A 96 9.10 13.64 -1.11
CA TRP A 96 9.75 14.68 -1.92
C TRP A 96 11.04 15.20 -1.27
N HIS A 97 11.04 15.44 0.04
CA HIS A 97 12.22 15.87 0.77
C HIS A 97 13.33 14.82 0.70
N LEU A 98 12.98 13.55 0.94
CA LEU A 98 13.92 12.43 0.85
C LEU A 98 14.49 12.28 -0.57
N GLY A 99 13.63 12.34 -1.59
CA GLY A 99 14.06 12.22 -2.98
C GLY A 99 14.92 13.38 -3.45
N SER A 100 14.60 14.61 -3.03
CA SER A 100 15.42 15.80 -3.35
C SER A 100 16.79 15.72 -2.65
N ALA A 101 16.82 15.25 -1.40
CA ALA A 101 18.07 15.01 -0.67
C ALA A 101 18.96 13.95 -1.36
N ILE A 102 18.35 12.90 -1.93
CA ILE A 102 19.08 11.87 -2.67
C ILE A 102 19.60 12.40 -4.03
N LEU A 103 18.79 13.23 -4.72
CA LEU A 103 19.17 13.80 -6.02
C LEU A 103 20.19 14.94 -5.91
N GLY A 104 20.33 15.57 -4.73
CA GLY A 104 21.15 16.76 -4.57
C GLY A 104 20.59 18.00 -5.29
N GLU A 105 19.34 17.96 -5.73
CA GLU A 105 18.65 19.08 -6.36
C GLU A 105 17.95 19.93 -5.29
N PRO A 106 18.05 21.27 -5.34
CA PRO A 106 17.28 22.14 -4.46
C PRO A 106 15.81 21.86 -4.71
N ALA A 107 15.13 21.45 -3.65
CA ALA A 107 13.78 20.92 -3.70
C ALA A 107 12.84 22.01 -4.27
N ALA A 108 12.58 21.96 -5.57
CA ALA A 108 11.75 22.93 -6.28
C ALA A 108 10.28 22.68 -5.95
N ALA A 109 9.67 23.61 -5.21
CA ALA A 109 8.28 23.71 -4.76
C ALA A 109 7.63 22.43 -4.17
N PRO A 110 7.07 22.46 -2.94
CA PRO A 110 6.38 21.33 -2.36
C PRO A 110 5.20 20.88 -3.25
N PRO A 111 5.09 19.59 -3.59
CA PRO A 111 3.94 19.06 -4.32
C PRO A 111 2.75 19.00 -3.36
N GLY A 112 1.98 20.09 -3.30
CA GLY A 112 0.78 20.17 -2.47
C GLY A 112 0.33 21.55 -1.98
N LEU A 113 1.14 22.60 -2.15
CA LEU A 113 0.77 23.96 -1.72
C LEU A 113 0.35 24.91 -2.87
N GLY A 114 0.25 24.42 -4.10
CA GLY A 114 -0.10 25.29 -5.23
C GLY A 114 -0.15 24.67 -6.62
N SER A 115 0.14 23.37 -6.80
CA SER A 115 -0.19 22.72 -8.07
C SER A 115 -1.67 22.35 -8.07
N GLY A 116 -2.51 23.39 -8.15
CA GLY A 116 -3.75 23.25 -8.88
C GLY A 116 -3.37 22.63 -10.21
N VAL A 117 -3.74 21.37 -10.40
CA VAL A 117 -4.12 20.98 -11.75
C VAL A 117 -5.33 21.86 -12.00
N GLU A 118 -5.10 23.06 -12.53
CA GLU A 118 -6.15 23.80 -13.17
C GLU A 118 -6.70 22.83 -14.20
N ASP A 119 -7.86 22.25 -13.88
CA ASP A 119 -8.70 21.54 -14.82
C ASP A 119 -9.22 22.59 -15.82
N GLY A 120 -8.31 23.23 -16.55
CA GLY A 120 -8.64 23.97 -17.76
C GLY A 120 -9.26 22.96 -18.73
N PRO A 121 -10.21 23.39 -19.59
CA PRO A 121 -10.91 22.52 -20.51
C PRO A 121 -9.95 22.10 -21.64
N SER A 122 -8.98 21.24 -21.32
CA SER A 122 -8.06 20.67 -22.30
C SER A 122 -8.64 19.34 -22.79
N ASN A 123 -8.75 19.20 -24.11
CA ASN A 123 -9.17 18.00 -24.83
C ASN A 123 -8.11 16.87 -24.76
N ASP A 124 -7.28 16.86 -23.72
CA ASP A 124 -6.14 15.97 -23.56
C ASP A 124 -6.62 14.56 -23.21
N SER A 125 -6.05 13.56 -23.90
CA SER A 125 -6.35 12.15 -23.65
C SER A 125 -6.00 11.78 -22.21
N TRP A 126 -6.71 10.80 -21.63
CA TRP A 126 -6.48 10.30 -20.27
C TRP A 126 -4.99 9.94 -20.03
N TRP A 127 -4.31 9.46 -21.08
CA TRP A 127 -2.89 9.15 -21.07
C TRP A 127 -2.00 10.40 -20.91
N GLN A 128 -2.30 11.48 -21.62
CA GLN A 128 -1.54 12.74 -21.56
C GLN A 128 -1.73 13.45 -20.21
N ARG A 129 -2.93 13.32 -19.61
CA ARG A 129 -3.18 13.81 -18.24
C ARG A 129 -2.43 12.98 -17.21
N ALA A 130 -2.37 11.66 -17.38
CA ALA A 130 -1.61 10.78 -16.50
C ALA A 130 -0.10 11.07 -16.58
N THR A 131 0.45 11.21 -17.80
CA THR A 131 1.87 11.52 -17.99
C THR A 131 2.24 12.90 -17.48
N ARG A 132 1.40 13.93 -17.68
CA ARG A 132 1.63 15.26 -17.10
C ARG A 132 1.59 15.24 -15.57
N ARG A 133 0.67 14.50 -14.94
CA ARG A 133 0.68 14.34 -13.47
C ARG A 133 1.94 13.65 -12.99
N VAL A 134 2.40 12.60 -13.67
CA VAL A 134 3.65 11.90 -13.34
C VAL A 134 4.88 12.79 -13.54
N LEU A 135 4.90 13.62 -14.59
CA LEU A 135 5.99 14.55 -14.89
C LEU A 135 5.99 15.79 -13.98
N ALA A 136 4.82 16.31 -13.61
CA ALA A 136 4.65 17.49 -12.75
C ALA A 136 4.87 17.19 -11.27
N VAL A 137 4.64 15.94 -10.84
CA VAL A 137 4.93 15.47 -9.48
C VAL A 137 6.44 15.43 -9.18
N GLY A 138 7.30 15.56 -10.20
CA GLY A 138 8.74 15.76 -10.05
C GLY A 138 9.47 14.44 -9.81
N LYS A 139 10.49 14.19 -10.63
CA LYS A 139 11.46 13.08 -10.48
C LYS A 139 11.86 12.79 -9.01
N PRO A 140 12.13 13.78 -8.13
CA PRO A 140 12.44 13.51 -6.73
C PRO A 140 11.28 12.85 -5.96
N LEU A 141 10.02 13.23 -6.18
CA LEU A 141 8.92 12.62 -5.45
C LEU A 141 8.75 11.14 -5.81
N LEU A 142 8.87 10.78 -7.09
CA LEU A 142 8.80 9.38 -7.53
C LEU A 142 9.92 8.55 -6.89
N LEU A 143 11.14 9.07 -6.86
CA LEU A 143 12.25 8.38 -6.20
C LEU A 143 12.00 8.23 -4.70
N GLY A 144 11.59 9.31 -4.04
CA GLY A 144 11.30 9.31 -2.61
C GLY A 144 10.17 8.35 -2.23
N LEU A 145 9.09 8.31 -3.03
CA LEU A 145 8.00 7.35 -2.86
C LEU A 145 8.49 5.92 -3.07
N ALA A 146 9.32 5.66 -4.09
CA ALA A 146 9.86 4.33 -4.32
C ALA A 146 10.72 3.84 -3.16
N VAL A 147 11.60 4.70 -2.63
CA VAL A 147 12.44 4.40 -1.46
C VAL A 147 11.57 4.18 -0.22
N MET A 148 10.64 5.09 0.07
CA MET A 148 9.74 4.99 1.22
C MET A 148 8.84 3.76 1.15
N ALA A 149 8.21 3.50 -0.01
CA ALA A 149 7.35 2.35 -0.22
C ALA A 149 8.11 1.03 0.00
N THR A 150 9.34 0.93 -0.51
CA THR A 150 10.21 -0.23 -0.32
C THR A 150 10.59 -0.39 1.16
N ALA A 151 11.04 0.68 1.80
CA ALA A 151 11.44 0.66 3.20
C ALA A 151 10.28 0.28 4.14
N VAL A 152 9.11 0.90 3.97
CA VAL A 152 7.89 0.62 4.75
C VAL A 152 7.37 -0.78 4.49
N GLY A 153 7.37 -1.24 3.23
CA GLY A 153 6.97 -2.60 2.87
C GLY A 153 7.85 -3.65 3.55
N THR A 154 9.18 -3.51 3.44
CA THR A 154 10.14 -4.42 4.07
C THR A 154 10.06 -4.37 5.59
N ALA A 155 9.98 -3.17 6.19
CA ALA A 155 9.84 -3.01 7.63
C ALA A 155 8.56 -3.66 8.14
N THR A 156 7.43 -3.50 7.44
CA THR A 156 6.15 -4.12 7.79
C THR A 156 6.26 -5.65 7.81
N TYR A 157 6.90 -6.24 6.79
CA TYR A 157 7.08 -7.69 6.74
C TYR A 157 7.82 -8.21 7.98
N PHE A 158 8.92 -7.55 8.37
CA PHE A 158 9.69 -7.92 9.54
C PHE A 158 8.93 -7.67 10.85
N LEU A 159 8.28 -6.51 10.99
CA LEU A 159 7.49 -6.16 12.17
C LEU A 159 6.38 -7.16 12.43
N VAL A 160 5.58 -7.51 11.41
CA VAL A 160 4.52 -8.52 11.53
C VAL A 160 5.11 -9.89 11.85
N SER A 161 6.23 -10.24 11.22
CA SER A 161 6.92 -11.50 11.47
C SER A 161 7.45 -11.62 12.90
N VAL A 162 8.00 -10.55 13.47
CA VAL A 162 8.52 -10.48 14.84
C VAL A 162 7.37 -10.43 15.85
N ALA A 163 6.37 -9.58 15.64
CA ALA A 163 5.19 -9.48 16.50
C ALA A 163 4.47 -10.83 16.63
N TRP A 164 4.39 -11.60 15.54
CA TRP A 164 3.85 -12.95 15.59
C TRP A 164 4.71 -13.89 16.44
N ARG A 165 6.04 -13.85 16.30
CA ARG A 165 6.96 -14.68 17.09
C ARG A 165 6.86 -14.35 18.58
N LEU A 166 6.86 -13.06 18.93
CA LEU A 166 6.71 -12.59 20.31
C LEU A 166 5.36 -13.02 20.90
N SER A 167 4.27 -12.90 20.14
CA SER A 167 2.93 -13.34 20.57
C SER A 167 2.87 -14.84 20.88
N VAL A 168 3.56 -15.68 20.10
CA VAL A 168 3.66 -17.12 20.35
C VAL A 168 4.47 -17.41 21.60
N LEU A 169 5.62 -16.74 21.76
CA LEU A 169 6.47 -16.88 22.95
C LEU A 169 5.75 -16.46 24.23
N TRP A 170 5.06 -15.31 24.21
CA TRP A 170 4.26 -14.84 25.33
C TRP A 170 3.11 -15.77 25.70
N LYS A 171 2.40 -16.34 24.72
CA LYS A 171 1.39 -17.37 24.99
C LYS A 171 1.98 -18.62 25.64
N ARG A 172 3.19 -19.03 25.22
CA ARG A 172 3.87 -20.19 25.80
C ARG A 172 4.33 -19.92 27.22
N HIS A 173 4.77 -18.70 27.52
CA HIS A 173 5.16 -18.28 28.86
C HIS A 173 3.96 -18.16 29.81
N ARG A 174 2.82 -17.63 29.33
CA ARG A 174 1.56 -17.54 30.10
C ARG A 174 0.87 -18.89 30.38
N ARG A 175 1.23 -19.96 29.69
CA ARG A 175 0.71 -21.32 29.95
C ARG A 175 1.60 -22.13 30.91
N ARG A 176 2.76 -21.60 31.27
CA ARG A 176 3.72 -22.22 32.21
C ARG A 176 3.73 -21.56 33.59
N ARG A 177 2.94 -20.49 33.77
CA ARG A 177 2.52 -19.95 35.05
C ARG A 177 1.05 -20.32 35.22
#